data_AF-A0A661WFB2-F1
#
_entry.id   AF-A0A661WFB2-F1
#
_cell.length_a   1.000
_cell.length_b   1.000
_cell.length_c   1.000
_cell.angle_alpha   90.00
_cell.angle_beta   90.00
_cell.angle_gamma   90.00
#
_symmetry.space_group_name_H-M   'P 1'
#
loop_
_entity.id
_entity.type
_entity.pdbx_description
1 polymer ?
#
loop_
_entity_poly.entity_id
_entity_poly.type
_entity_poly.pdbx_seq_one_letter_code
_entity_poly.pdbx_strand_id
1 'polypeptide(L)'
;MSSVPFSAPPSNDKEFEIGDHVEVLCDHDFEDDRVRDWLDGVVVKRGHKKVAIQFHKNVYLTDGWMVPDRVLWCALGSQNIRRPKKKRRT
;
A
#
# COMPACT_ATOMS: atom_id res chain seq x y z
N MET A 1 25.63 -24.14 27.47
CA MET A 1 25.01 -22.80 27.39
C MET A 1 24.18 -22.73 26.12
N SER A 2 22.92 -23.12 26.18
CA SER A 2 21.98 -23.08 25.05
C SER A 2 21.48 -21.64 24.87
N SER A 3 21.98 -20.97 23.82
CA SER A 3 21.52 -19.64 23.43
C SER A 3 20.09 -19.74 22.90
N VAL A 4 19.13 -19.29 23.70
CA VAL A 4 17.74 -19.13 23.26
C VAL A 4 17.71 -17.99 22.24
N PRO A 5 17.25 -18.20 20.99
CA PRO A 5 17.13 -17.11 20.04
C PRO A 5 16.04 -16.15 20.54
N PHE A 6 16.43 -14.90 20.83
CA PHE A 6 15.49 -13.82 21.07
C PHE A 6 14.70 -13.58 19.78
N SER A 7 13.43 -14.02 19.73
CA SER A 7 12.49 -13.47 18.77
C SER A 7 12.35 -11.99 19.07
N ALA A 8 12.83 -11.14 18.17
CA ALA A 8 12.48 -9.73 18.22
C ALA A 8 10.94 -9.63 18.27
N PRO A 9 10.37 -8.81 19.16
CA PRO A 9 8.92 -8.58 19.15
C PRO A 9 8.54 -8.15 17.73
N PRO A 10 7.42 -8.67 17.16
CA PRO A 10 6.99 -8.28 15.83
C PRO A 10 6.97 -6.75 15.81
N SER A 11 7.76 -6.18 14.90
CA SER A 11 7.81 -4.74 14.69
C SER A 11 6.37 -4.26 14.57
N ASN A 12 5.95 -3.45 15.54
CA ASN A 12 4.63 -2.88 15.60
C ASN A 12 4.58 -1.87 14.44
N ASP A 13 4.41 -2.38 13.21
CA ASP A 13 4.26 -1.60 12.00
C ASP A 13 3.07 -0.70 12.26
N LYS A 14 3.36 0.56 12.60
CA LYS A 14 2.36 1.57 12.95
C LYS A 14 1.22 1.45 11.94
N GLU A 15 0.04 1.14 12.45
CA GLU A 15 -1.17 1.03 11.65
C GLU A 15 -1.32 2.28 10.78
N PHE A 16 -1.87 2.10 9.57
CA PHE A 16 -2.11 3.21 8.67
C PHE A 16 -3.32 4.02 9.16
N GLU A 17 -3.16 5.33 9.28
CA GLU A 17 -4.22 6.25 9.68
C GLU A 17 -4.83 6.99 8.48
N ILE A 18 -6.03 7.55 8.66
CA ILE A 18 -6.66 8.36 7.62
C ILE A 18 -5.80 9.61 7.37
N GLY A 19 -5.48 9.87 6.11
CA GLY A 19 -4.57 10.94 5.70
C GLY A 19 -3.11 10.49 5.54
N ASP A 20 -2.74 9.27 5.93
CA ASP A 20 -1.39 8.76 5.68
C ASP A 20 -1.14 8.60 4.18
N HIS A 21 0.02 9.05 3.73
CA HIS A 21 0.56 8.72 2.42
C HIS A 21 1.16 7.31 2.47
N VAL A 22 0.83 6.51 1.46
CA VAL A 22 1.25 5.11 1.31
C VAL A 22 1.59 4.81 -0.14
N GLU A 23 2.46 3.84 -0.36
CA GLU A 23 2.68 3.27 -1.69
C GLU A 23 2.05 1.88 -1.75
N VAL A 24 1.33 1.59 -2.82
CA VAL A 24 0.66 0.30 -3.04
C VAL A 24 1.14 -0.32 -4.34
N LEU A 25 1.55 -1.58 -4.27
CA LEU A 25 1.87 -2.39 -5.45
C LEU A 25 0.56 -2.81 -6.14
N CYS A 26 0.22 -2.13 -7.24
CA CYS A 26 -1.02 -2.37 -7.99
C CYS A 26 -0.85 -2.08 -9.48
N ASP A 27 -1.77 -2.61 -10.27
CA ASP A 27 -1.85 -2.32 -11.69
C ASP A 27 -2.42 -0.91 -11.88
N HIS A 28 -1.72 -0.06 -12.63
CA HIS A 28 -2.11 1.33 -12.84
C HIS A 28 -1.55 1.90 -14.15
N ASP A 29 -2.06 3.07 -14.55
CA ASP A 29 -1.57 3.77 -15.74
C ASP A 29 -0.22 4.47 -15.47
N PHE A 30 0.76 4.20 -16.31
CA PHE A 30 2.05 4.89 -16.34
C PHE A 30 2.43 5.17 -17.79
N GLU A 31 2.50 6.46 -18.16
CA GLU A 31 2.85 6.90 -19.52
C GLU A 31 2.03 6.19 -20.62
N ASP A 32 0.71 6.15 -20.43
CA ASP A 32 -0.27 5.49 -21.33
C ASP A 32 -0.21 3.96 -21.39
N ASP A 33 0.73 3.32 -20.68
CA ASP A 33 0.81 1.87 -20.51
C ASP A 33 0.26 1.43 -19.15
N ARG A 34 -0.35 0.22 -19.13
CA ARG A 34 -0.73 -0.44 -17.88
C ARG A 34 0.46 -1.19 -17.29
N VAL A 35 0.91 -0.77 -16.12
CA VAL A 35 2.05 -1.37 -15.41
C VAL A 35 1.67 -1.84 -14.01
N ARG A 36 2.41 -2.83 -13.49
CA ARG A 36 2.30 -3.28 -12.10
C ARG A 36 3.50 -2.81 -11.29
N ASP A 37 3.35 -1.68 -10.61
CA ASP A 37 4.41 -1.10 -9.78
C ASP A 37 3.82 -0.41 -8.56
N TRP A 38 4.68 0.17 -7.72
CA TRP A 38 4.32 0.97 -6.55
C TRP A 38 3.71 2.29 -6.98
N LEU A 39 2.46 2.51 -6.59
CA LEU A 39 1.74 3.75 -6.81
C LEU A 39 1.49 4.47 -5.48
N ASP A 40 1.82 5.76 -5.45
CA ASP A 40 1.51 6.65 -4.33
C ASP A 40 -0.01 6.85 -4.19
N GLY A 41 -0.52 6.72 -2.98
CA GLY A 41 -1.91 6.93 -2.62
C GLY A 41 -2.07 7.50 -1.21
N VAL A 42 -3.30 7.85 -0.87
CA VAL A 42 -3.66 8.40 0.46
C VAL A 42 -4.72 7.54 1.09
N VAL A 43 -4.55 7.20 2.36
CA VAL A 43 -5.55 6.45 3.12
C VAL A 43 -6.77 7.33 3.37
N VAL A 44 -7.91 6.96 2.80
CA VAL A 44 -9.17 7.70 2.95
C VAL A 44 -10.12 7.06 3.95
N LYS A 45 -9.96 5.77 4.22
CA LYS A 45 -10.78 5.06 5.20
C LYS A 45 -10.01 3.94 5.89
N ARG A 46 -10.16 3.84 7.20
CA ARG A 46 -9.69 2.71 7.99
C ARG A 46 -10.84 1.75 8.28
N GLY A 47 -10.65 0.48 7.94
CA GLY A 47 -11.48 -0.63 8.40
C GLY A 47 -10.73 -1.47 9.43
N HIS A 48 -11.38 -2.51 9.96
CA HIS A 48 -10.79 -3.38 10.99
C HIS A 48 -9.61 -4.23 10.52
N LYS A 49 -9.59 -4.64 9.24
CA LYS A 49 -8.56 -5.52 8.65
C LYS A 49 -7.99 -5.00 7.33
N LYS A 50 -8.58 -3.94 6.79
CA LYS A 50 -8.25 -3.36 5.50
C LYS A 50 -8.33 -1.84 5.56
N VAL A 51 -7.60 -1.17 4.70
CA VAL A 51 -7.63 0.28 4.50
C VAL A 51 -8.02 0.58 3.06
N ALA A 52 -8.83 1.61 2.88
CA ALA A 52 -9.16 2.12 1.56
C ALA A 52 -8.19 3.25 1.20
N ILE A 53 -7.57 3.13 0.04
CA ILE A 53 -6.51 4.03 -0.43
C ILE A 53 -6.97 4.64 -1.74
N GLN A 54 -7.02 5.97 -1.76
CA GLN A 54 -7.35 6.76 -2.94
C GLN A 54 -6.09 7.03 -3.75
N PHE A 55 -6.17 6.80 -5.06
CA PHE A 55 -5.11 7.10 -6.01
C PHE A 55 -5.49 8.27 -6.92
N HIS A 56 -4.46 8.96 -7.43
CA HIS A 56 -4.64 10.02 -8.42
C HIS A 56 -4.79 9.46 -9.84
N LYS A 57 -4.11 8.34 -10.13
CA LYS A 57 -4.12 7.65 -11.42
C LYS A 57 -5.19 6.57 -11.48
N ASN A 58 -5.56 6.12 -12.68
CA ASN A 58 -6.42 4.96 -12.83
C ASN A 58 -5.68 3.71 -12.32
N VAL A 59 -6.42 2.88 -11.60
CA VAL A 59 -5.95 1.62 -11.04
C VAL A 59 -6.86 0.49 -11.49
N TYR A 60 -6.32 -0.71 -11.52
CA TYR A 60 -7.01 -1.88 -12.05
C TYR A 60 -7.00 -3.01 -11.01
N LEU A 61 -8.09 -3.78 -11.00
CA LEU A 61 -8.18 -5.03 -10.28
C LEU A 61 -7.40 -6.13 -11.02
N THR A 62 -7.15 -7.24 -10.34
CA THR A 62 -6.39 -8.39 -10.88
C THR A 62 -7.08 -9.08 -12.06
N ASP A 63 -8.39 -8.92 -12.19
CA ASP A 63 -9.21 -9.38 -13.31
C ASP A 63 -9.18 -8.41 -14.50
N GLY A 64 -8.46 -7.29 -14.38
CA GLY A 64 -8.28 -6.30 -15.42
C GLY A 64 -9.31 -5.19 -15.46
N TRP A 65 -10.27 -5.18 -14.53
CA TRP A 65 -11.26 -4.11 -14.46
C TRP A 65 -10.67 -2.85 -13.88
N MET A 66 -10.87 -1.73 -14.57
CA MET A 66 -10.53 -0.40 -14.07
C MET A 66 -11.46 -0.04 -12.91
N VAL A 67 -10.89 0.49 -11.83
CA VAL A 67 -11.67 0.94 -10.68
C VAL A 67 -12.09 2.40 -10.86
N PRO A 68 -13.40 2.70 -11.02
CA PRO A 68 -13.86 4.03 -11.41
C PRO A 68 -13.67 5.09 -10.31
N ASP A 69 -13.71 4.71 -9.04
CA ASP A 69 -13.45 5.60 -7.91
C ASP A 69 -11.94 5.76 -7.62
N ARG A 70 -11.09 4.96 -8.27
CA ARG A 70 -9.64 4.89 -8.02
C ARG A 70 -9.32 4.59 -6.55
N VAL A 71 -10.16 3.81 -5.88
CA VAL A 71 -9.97 3.40 -4.49
C VAL A 71 -9.72 1.90 -4.41
N LEU A 72 -8.59 1.49 -3.83
CA LEU A 72 -8.32 0.07 -3.53
C LEU A 72 -8.38 -0.20 -2.04
N TRP A 73 -8.98 -1.34 -1.70
CA TRP A 73 -8.99 -1.88 -0.35
C TRP A 73 -7.81 -2.83 -0.14
N CYS A 74 -6.79 -2.38 0.57
CA CYS A 74 -5.60 -3.17 0.88
C CYS A 74 -5.69 -3.75 2.29
N ALA A 75 -5.29 -5.02 2.45
CA ALA A 75 -5.23 -5.64 3.77
C ALA A 75 -4.07 -5.08 4.60
N LEU A 76 -4.35 -4.81 5.88
CA LEU A 76 -3.33 -4.43 6.85
C LEU A 76 -2.33 -5.60 6.99
N GLY A 77 -1.02 -5.30 6.88
CA GLY A 77 0.05 -6.31 6.91
C GLY A 77 0.32 -7.03 5.58
N SER A 78 -0.36 -6.66 4.48
CA SER A 78 0.01 -7.14 3.15
C SER A 78 1.38 -6.58 2.74
N GLN A 79 2.20 -7.38 2.07
CA GLN A 79 3.46 -6.91 1.47
C GLN A 79 3.23 -5.94 0.30
N ASN A 80 1.99 -5.78 -0.16
CA ASN A 80 1.64 -4.89 -1.26
C ASN A 80 1.37 -3.44 -0.82
N ILE A 81 1.47 -3.12 0.47
CA ILE A 81 1.34 -1.76 1.00
C ILE A 81 2.57 -1.42 1.83
N ARG A 82 3.14 -0.23 1.63
CA ARG A 82 4.26 0.26 2.42
C ARG A 82 4.14 1.75 2.69
N ARG A 83 4.83 2.23 3.73
CA ARG A 83 5.05 3.68 3.91
C ARG A 83 5.96 4.18 2.79
N PRO A 84 5.73 5.41 2.28
CA PRO A 84 6.49 5.94 1.17
C PRO A 84 7.97 5.94 1.52
N LYS A 85 8.76 5.23 0.72
CA LYS A 85 10.22 5.31 0.83
C LYS A 85 10.58 6.73 0.43
N LYS A 86 10.90 7.60 1.40
CA LYS A 86 11.33 8.99 1.17
C LYS A 86 12.22 9.00 -0.07
N LYS A 87 11.73 9.55 -1.19
CA LYS A 87 12.61 9.86 -2.33
C LYS A 87 13.61 10.84 -1.75
N ARG A 88 14.85 10.38 -1.57
CA ARG A 88 15.95 11.21 -1.11
C ARG A 88 16.11 12.29 -2.18
N ARG A 89 15.49 13.47 -1.98
CA ARG A 89 15.74 14.68 -2.77
C ARG A 89 17.25 14.88 -2.71
N THR A 90 17.92 14.53 -3.80
CA THR A 90 19.34 14.83 -4.02
C THR A 90 19.36 16.09 -4.87
#